data_AF-A0A7W0WHB4-F1
#
_entry.id   AF-A0A7W0WHB4-F1
#
_cell.length_a   1.000
_cell.length_b   1.000
_cell.length_c   1.000
_cell.angle_alpha   90.00
_cell.angle_beta   90.00
_cell.angle_gamma   90.00
#
_symmetry.space_group_name_H-M   'P 1'
#
loop_
_entity.id
_entity.type
_entity.pdbx_description
1 polymer ?
#
loop_
_entity_poly.entity_id
_entity_poly.type
_entity_poly.pdbx_seq_one_letter_code
_entity_poly.pdbx_strand_id
1 'polypeptide(L)'
;MPVAWELQDAVADTVRPVTFAKYEQIVRNHAKPALGRLRLQTLTPAHVRGLYREKLDSGLSPSTVQYIHVTLNKALKQAVADGLIPRNVCEAVKPPRPQKREIAPLSPDQARRFLEACQGERLEALFVLAVHTGMRQGELLGLHWEDVDLEAGALRVRRALAQTNDGPVLTAPKGAKSRRRIKLTGAAVEALKRHKAAQNAERLRFGGLWEDRGLVFPNRTGRFHDLRHTCATILLSRGVHAKLVQELLGHATISITLDTYSHVLPGMDDGLADAMGMRSDSGK
;
A
#
# COMPACT_ATOMS: atom_id res chain seq x y z
N MET A 1 10.33 36.36 -3.74
CA MET A 1 10.67 35.05 -3.15
C MET A 1 10.27 33.94 -4.12
N PRO A 2 11.07 32.87 -4.30
CA PRO A 2 10.65 31.68 -5.05
C PRO A 2 9.38 31.08 -4.44
N VAL A 3 8.57 30.38 -5.22
CA VAL A 3 7.34 29.73 -4.72
C VAL A 3 7.72 28.70 -3.65
N ALA A 4 7.57 29.07 -2.39
CA ALA A 4 7.49 28.11 -1.30
C ALA A 4 6.16 27.36 -1.49
N TRP A 5 6.26 26.13 -1.99
CA TRP A 5 5.13 25.23 -2.23
C TRP A 5 4.68 24.59 -0.90
N GLU A 6 4.81 25.28 0.23
CA GLU A 6 4.62 24.81 1.60
C GLU A 6 3.16 24.38 1.85
N LEU A 7 2.80 23.26 1.24
CA LEU A 7 1.62 22.46 1.53
C LEU A 7 1.64 21.93 2.96
N GLN A 8 2.83 21.87 3.57
CA GLN A 8 3.05 21.39 4.93
C GLN A 8 2.20 22.18 5.93
N ASP A 9 2.22 23.51 5.88
CA ASP A 9 1.54 24.31 6.90
C ASP A 9 0.04 24.50 6.63
N ALA A 10 -0.38 24.46 5.37
CA ALA A 10 -1.77 24.76 4.98
C ALA A 10 -2.74 23.56 5.03
N VAL A 11 -2.25 22.33 4.78
CA VAL A 11 -3.14 21.19 4.47
C VAL A 11 -2.90 19.99 5.37
N ALA A 12 -1.77 19.89 6.08
CA ALA A 12 -1.44 18.74 6.92
C ALA A 12 -2.53 18.44 7.97
N ASP A 13 -3.11 19.47 8.59
CA ASP A 13 -4.08 19.29 9.68
C ASP A 13 -5.53 19.13 9.21
N THR A 14 -5.84 19.46 7.94
CA THR A 14 -7.22 19.42 7.41
C THR A 14 -7.52 18.19 6.56
N VAL A 15 -6.52 17.37 6.22
CA VAL A 15 -6.72 16.14 5.44
C VAL A 15 -6.14 14.93 6.14
N ARG A 16 -6.68 13.75 5.83
CA ARG A 16 -6.13 12.49 6.35
C ARG A 16 -4.65 12.34 5.90
N PRO A 17 -3.77 11.73 6.72
CA PRO A 17 -2.35 11.56 6.40
C PRO A 17 -2.08 10.95 5.01
N VAL A 18 -2.90 9.96 4.62
CA VAL A 18 -2.82 9.30 3.30
C VAL A 18 -3.13 10.25 2.14
N THR A 19 -4.05 11.19 2.36
CA THR A 19 -4.39 12.22 1.37
C THR A 19 -3.28 13.27 1.28
N PHE A 20 -2.69 13.65 2.42
CA PHE A 20 -1.55 14.55 2.46
C PHE A 20 -0.35 13.97 1.72
N ALA A 21 0.04 12.72 2.02
CA ALA A 21 1.14 12.03 1.36
C ALA A 21 1.00 12.02 -0.17
N LYS A 22 -0.22 11.83 -0.69
CA LYS A 22 -0.51 11.89 -2.13
C LYS A 22 -0.38 13.30 -2.71
N TYR A 23 -0.85 14.33 -2.01
CA TYR A 23 -0.69 15.72 -2.45
C TYR A 23 0.78 16.13 -2.48
N GLU A 24 1.53 15.80 -1.43
CA GLU A 24 2.96 16.03 -1.36
C GLU A 24 3.69 15.36 -2.53
N GLN A 25 3.40 14.07 -2.80
CA GLN A 25 4.01 13.34 -3.91
C GLN A 25 3.73 14.00 -5.26
N ILE A 26 2.49 14.44 -5.50
CA ILE A 26 2.11 15.14 -6.73
C ILE A 26 2.85 16.46 -6.88
N VAL A 27 2.96 17.22 -5.80
CA VAL A 27 3.68 18.50 -5.84
C VAL A 27 5.17 18.29 -6.06
N ARG A 28 5.79 17.39 -5.30
CA ARG A 28 7.21 17.08 -5.42
C ARG A 28 7.58 16.57 -6.81
N ASN A 29 6.77 15.66 -7.37
CA ASN A 29 7.13 14.96 -8.61
C ASN A 29 6.67 15.69 -9.88
N HIS A 30 5.65 16.55 -9.80
CA HIS A 30 5.05 17.15 -11.01
C HIS A 30 4.96 18.68 -10.95
N ALA A 31 4.40 19.25 -9.87
CA ALA A 31 4.18 20.69 -9.81
C ALA A 31 5.48 21.47 -9.60
N LYS A 32 6.32 21.07 -8.65
CA LYS A 32 7.58 21.73 -8.31
C LYS A 32 8.60 21.68 -9.45
N PRO A 33 8.82 20.56 -10.17
CA PRO A 33 9.76 20.53 -11.28
C PRO A 33 9.38 21.47 -12.43
N ALA A 34 8.08 21.62 -12.73
CA ALA A 34 7.60 22.45 -13.84
C ALA A 34 7.39 23.91 -13.46
N LEU A 35 6.84 24.18 -12.26
CA LEU A 35 6.38 25.51 -11.86
C LEU A 35 7.19 26.11 -10.70
N GLY A 36 8.01 25.33 -10.00
CA GLY A 36 8.68 25.76 -8.77
C GLY A 36 9.74 26.84 -8.95
N ARG A 37 10.21 27.06 -10.18
CA ARG A 37 11.14 28.16 -10.53
C ARG A 37 10.45 29.50 -10.72
N LEU A 38 9.13 29.50 -10.97
CA LEU A 38 8.37 30.72 -11.19
C LEU A 38 8.09 31.42 -9.85
N ARG A 39 7.83 32.73 -9.89
CA ARG A 39 7.27 33.43 -8.73
C ARG A 39 5.76 33.23 -8.72
N LEU A 40 5.16 33.08 -7.54
CA LEU A 40 3.73 32.79 -7.40
C LEU A 40 2.85 33.82 -8.12
N GLN A 41 3.22 35.10 -7.99
CA GLN A 41 2.56 36.25 -8.62
C GLN A 41 2.66 36.27 -10.16
N THR A 42 3.66 35.60 -10.72
CA THR A 42 3.89 35.50 -12.18
C THR A 42 3.26 34.25 -12.80
N LEU A 43 2.61 33.41 -11.99
CA LEU A 43 1.96 32.21 -12.48
C LEU A 43 0.78 32.60 -13.38
N THR A 44 0.68 32.00 -14.56
CA THR A 44 -0.37 32.29 -15.54
C THR A 44 -1.14 31.02 -15.89
N PRO A 45 -2.37 31.14 -16.42
CA PRO A 45 -3.10 29.98 -16.97
C PRO A 45 -2.32 29.23 -18.08
N ALA A 46 -1.43 29.92 -18.81
CA ALA A 46 -0.60 29.30 -19.84
C ALA A 46 0.43 28.33 -19.23
N HIS A 47 1.06 28.70 -18.10
CA HIS A 47 1.99 27.80 -17.39
C HIS A 47 1.29 26.53 -16.90
N VAL A 48 0.08 26.68 -16.36
CA VAL A 48 -0.72 25.53 -15.88
C VAL A 48 -1.13 24.61 -17.04
N ARG A 49 -1.56 25.18 -18.18
CA ARG A 49 -1.83 24.39 -19.40
C ARG A 49 -0.58 23.71 -19.94
N GLY A 50 0.57 24.37 -19.89
CA GLY A 50 1.87 23.82 -20.27
C GLY A 50 2.21 22.58 -19.45
N LEU A 51 2.10 22.66 -18.12
CA LEU A 51 2.27 21.51 -17.23
C LEU A 51 1.35 20.34 -17.61
N TYR A 52 0.07 20.60 -17.91
CA TYR A 52 -0.86 19.51 -18.24
C TYR A 52 -0.48 18.83 -19.55
N ARG A 53 -0.10 19.60 -20.58
CA ARG A 53 0.36 19.05 -21.86
C ARG A 53 1.62 18.23 -21.67
N GLU A 54 2.64 18.80 -21.01
CA GLU A 54 3.89 18.11 -20.71
C GLU A 54 3.65 16.77 -20.01
N LYS A 55 2.73 16.72 -19.03
CA LYS A 55 2.42 15.46 -18.33
C LYS A 55 1.67 14.47 -19.19
N LEU A 56 0.70 14.91 -20.00
CA LEU A 56 0.03 14.04 -20.96
C LEU A 56 1.02 13.48 -21.99
N ASP A 57 1.92 14.33 -22.52
CA ASP A 57 2.93 13.95 -23.51
C ASP A 57 3.96 12.98 -22.93
N SER A 58 4.26 13.08 -21.62
CA SER A 58 5.08 12.10 -20.89
C SER A 58 4.37 10.77 -20.58
N GLY A 59 3.12 10.59 -21.02
CA GLY A 59 2.35 9.36 -20.86
C GLY A 59 1.53 9.26 -19.57
N LEU A 60 1.39 10.33 -18.78
CA LEU A 60 0.51 10.31 -17.60
C LEU A 60 -0.95 10.25 -18.03
N SER A 61 -1.75 9.48 -17.29
CA SER A 61 -3.18 9.37 -17.56
C SER A 61 -3.93 10.70 -17.34
N PRO A 62 -5.03 10.95 -18.08
CA PRO A 62 -5.93 12.08 -17.83
C PRO A 62 -6.39 12.19 -16.37
N SER A 63 -6.62 11.07 -15.70
CA SER A 63 -6.99 11.02 -14.27
C SER A 63 -5.87 11.57 -13.38
N THR A 64 -4.62 11.24 -13.68
CA THR A 64 -3.46 11.75 -12.95
C THR A 64 -3.33 13.25 -13.13
N VAL A 65 -3.47 13.75 -14.36
CA VAL A 65 -3.40 15.19 -14.65
C VAL A 65 -4.56 15.96 -14.02
N GLN A 66 -5.76 15.38 -13.98
CA GLN A 66 -6.87 15.96 -13.20
C GLN A 66 -6.54 16.02 -11.71
N TYR A 67 -5.88 15.00 -11.17
CA TYR A 67 -5.46 14.99 -9.76
C TYR A 67 -4.37 16.05 -9.46
N ILE A 68 -3.45 16.28 -10.40
CA ILE A 68 -2.50 17.42 -10.36
C ILE A 68 -3.28 18.74 -10.31
N HIS A 69 -4.29 18.91 -11.18
CA HIS A 69 -5.12 20.12 -11.19
C HIS A 69 -5.83 20.34 -9.85
N VAL A 70 -6.47 19.31 -9.29
CA VAL A 70 -7.19 19.42 -8.00
C VAL A 70 -6.23 19.82 -6.88
N THR A 71 -5.03 19.23 -6.85
CA THR A 71 -4.01 19.53 -5.84
C THR A 71 -3.53 20.97 -5.97
N LEU A 72 -3.21 21.41 -7.19
CA LEU A 72 -2.75 22.77 -7.46
C LEU A 72 -3.85 23.81 -7.18
N ASN A 73 -5.09 23.53 -7.57
CA ASN A 73 -6.24 24.39 -7.32
C ASN A 73 -6.43 24.61 -5.81
N LYS A 74 -6.32 23.55 -5.01
CA LYS A 74 -6.42 23.65 -3.54
C LYS A 74 -5.31 24.51 -2.95
N ALA A 75 -4.06 24.31 -3.37
CA ALA A 75 -2.92 25.11 -2.89
C ALA A 75 -3.08 26.60 -3.26
N LEU A 76 -3.51 26.91 -4.48
CA LEU A 76 -3.71 28.28 -4.93
C LEU A 76 -4.93 28.95 -4.27
N LYS A 77 -5.98 28.19 -3.93
CA LYS A 77 -7.08 28.72 -3.11
C LYS A 77 -6.61 29.17 -1.74
N GLN A 78 -5.73 28.39 -1.11
CA GLN A 78 -5.14 28.79 0.16
C GLN A 78 -4.29 30.06 -0.01
N ALA A 79 -3.44 30.11 -1.04
CA ALA A 79 -2.63 31.31 -1.30
C ALA A 79 -3.46 32.57 -1.57
N VAL A 80 -4.68 32.44 -2.11
CA VAL A 80 -5.64 33.56 -2.21
C VAL A 80 -6.18 33.93 -0.83
N ALA A 81 -6.57 32.95 -0.02
CA ALA A 81 -7.06 33.19 1.35
C ALA A 81 -6.02 33.88 2.24
N ASP A 82 -4.74 33.54 2.06
CA ASP A 82 -3.60 34.13 2.78
C ASP A 82 -3.15 35.48 2.19
N GLY A 83 -3.81 35.97 1.12
CA GLY A 83 -3.48 37.24 0.48
C GLY A 83 -2.18 37.26 -0.33
N LEU A 84 -1.56 36.10 -0.58
CA LEU A 84 -0.30 35.99 -1.34
C LEU A 84 -0.48 36.26 -2.84
N ILE A 85 -1.67 35.95 -3.36
CA ILE A 85 -2.07 36.22 -4.74
C ILE A 85 -3.51 36.72 -4.80
N PRO A 86 -3.85 37.58 -5.78
CA PRO A 86 -5.18 38.16 -5.88
C PRO A 86 -6.24 37.20 -6.44
N ARG A 87 -5.83 36.12 -7.14
CA ARG A 87 -6.76 35.18 -7.78
C ARG A 87 -6.12 33.82 -8.04
N ASN A 88 -6.97 32.78 -8.08
CA ASN A 88 -6.55 31.43 -8.40
C ASN A 88 -6.52 31.19 -9.92
N VAL A 89 -5.32 31.02 -10.48
CA VAL A 89 -5.16 30.82 -11.93
C VAL A 89 -5.72 29.48 -12.44
N CYS A 90 -5.87 28.47 -11.57
CA CYS A 90 -6.43 27.18 -11.97
C CYS A 90 -7.91 27.28 -12.33
N GLU A 91 -8.65 28.26 -11.81
CA GLU A 91 -10.08 28.42 -12.11
C GLU A 91 -10.33 28.80 -13.57
N ALA A 92 -9.34 29.41 -14.22
CA ALA A 92 -9.37 29.75 -15.65
C ALA A 92 -8.90 28.60 -16.56
N VAL A 93 -8.55 27.42 -16.02
CA VAL A 93 -8.02 26.29 -16.78
C VAL A 93 -8.90 25.06 -16.60
N LYS A 94 -9.36 24.49 -17.72
CA LYS A 94 -10.12 23.24 -17.72
C LYS A 94 -9.15 22.04 -17.67
N PRO A 95 -9.20 21.17 -16.64
CA PRO A 95 -8.42 19.94 -16.62
C PRO A 95 -8.96 18.92 -17.63
N PRO A 96 -8.14 17.92 -18.02
CA PRO A 96 -8.62 16.82 -18.84
C PRO A 96 -9.71 16.04 -18.12
N ARG A 97 -10.68 15.53 -18.87
CA ARG A 97 -11.76 14.69 -18.35
C ARG A 97 -11.28 13.24 -18.39
N PRO A 98 -11.13 12.55 -17.25
CA PRO A 98 -10.83 11.13 -17.27
C PRO A 98 -12.00 10.36 -17.86
N GLN A 99 -11.70 9.40 -18.72
CA GLN A 99 -12.68 8.40 -19.13
C GLN A 99 -12.94 7.48 -17.94
N LYS A 100 -14.21 7.22 -17.65
CA LYS A 100 -14.59 6.20 -16.67
C LYS A 100 -14.18 4.85 -17.27
N ARG A 101 -13.31 4.12 -16.58
CA ARG A 101 -13.10 2.71 -16.90
C ARG A 101 -14.37 1.96 -16.52
N GLU A 102 -14.94 1.23 -17.48
CA GLU A 102 -15.98 0.27 -17.16
C GLU A 102 -15.38 -0.83 -16.29
N ILE A 103 -15.99 -1.05 -15.13
CA ILE A 103 -15.60 -2.14 -14.25
C ILE A 103 -16.35 -3.36 -14.74
N ALA A 104 -15.63 -4.37 -15.24
CA ALA A 104 -16.20 -5.67 -15.54
C ALA A 104 -16.12 -6.55 -14.27
N PRO A 105 -17.20 -6.69 -13.49
CA PRO A 105 -17.21 -7.59 -12.34
C PRO A 105 -17.10 -9.05 -12.80
N LEU A 106 -16.57 -9.91 -11.93
CA LEU A 106 -16.57 -11.35 -12.17
C LEU A 106 -18.01 -11.86 -12.22
N SER A 107 -18.31 -12.71 -13.21
CA SER A 107 -19.55 -13.49 -13.20
C SER A 107 -19.53 -14.53 -12.06
N PRO A 108 -20.67 -15.07 -11.64
CA PRO A 108 -20.72 -16.13 -10.62
C PRO A 108 -19.79 -17.32 -10.94
N ASP A 109 -19.75 -17.77 -12.20
CA ASP A 109 -18.85 -18.86 -12.63
C ASP A 109 -17.37 -18.48 -12.63
N GLN A 110 -17.05 -17.22 -12.95
CA GLN A 110 -15.68 -16.72 -12.85
C GLN A 110 -15.24 -16.59 -11.38
N ALA A 111 -16.12 -16.11 -10.50
CA ALA A 111 -15.87 -16.02 -9.07
C ALA A 111 -15.66 -17.41 -8.46
N ARG A 112 -16.49 -18.39 -8.84
CA ARG A 112 -16.31 -19.79 -8.42
C ARG A 112 -14.96 -20.36 -8.85
N ARG A 113 -14.62 -20.28 -10.15
CA ARG A 113 -13.32 -20.74 -10.66
C ARG A 113 -12.13 -20.03 -10.01
N PHE A 114 -12.28 -18.74 -9.72
CA PHE A 114 -11.27 -17.97 -9.01
C PHE A 114 -11.05 -18.49 -7.59
N LEU A 115 -12.12 -18.76 -6.85
CA LEU A 115 -12.01 -19.32 -5.50
C LEU A 115 -11.47 -20.76 -5.50
N GLU A 116 -11.84 -21.57 -6.49
CA GLU A 116 -11.27 -22.92 -6.70
C GLU A 116 -9.76 -22.85 -6.93
N ALA A 117 -9.29 -21.92 -7.78
CA ALA A 117 -7.87 -21.72 -8.03
C ALA A 117 -7.08 -21.20 -6.82
N CYS A 118 -7.75 -20.60 -5.83
CA CYS A 118 -7.13 -20.11 -4.60
C CYS A 118 -7.08 -21.19 -3.50
N GLN A 119 -7.69 -22.36 -3.68
CA GLN A 119 -7.74 -23.39 -2.64
C GLN A 119 -6.34 -23.87 -2.26
N GLY A 120 -6.06 -23.92 -0.96
CA GLY A 120 -4.77 -24.35 -0.43
C GLY A 120 -3.69 -23.26 -0.44
N GLU A 121 -3.93 -22.12 -1.07
CA GLU A 121 -3.02 -20.97 -0.99
C GLU A 121 -3.08 -20.30 0.38
N ARG A 122 -1.94 -19.74 0.81
CA ARG A 122 -1.83 -19.05 2.13
C ARG A 122 -2.91 -17.98 2.34
N LEU A 123 -3.28 -17.29 1.26
CA LEU A 123 -4.25 -16.18 1.28
C LEU A 123 -5.64 -16.58 0.78
N GLU A 124 -5.98 -17.88 0.70
CA GLU A 124 -7.30 -18.37 0.29
C GLU A 124 -8.43 -17.64 1.04
N ALA A 125 -8.35 -17.59 2.38
CA ALA A 125 -9.37 -16.96 3.21
C ALA A 125 -9.56 -15.46 2.94
N LEU A 126 -8.50 -14.76 2.50
CA LEU A 126 -8.60 -13.35 2.11
C LEU A 126 -9.49 -13.18 0.89
N PHE A 127 -9.31 -14.04 -0.12
CA PHE A 127 -10.10 -14.00 -1.35
C PHE A 127 -11.55 -14.45 -1.12
N VAL A 128 -11.75 -15.50 -0.32
CA VAL A 128 -13.08 -15.94 0.11
C VAL A 128 -13.81 -14.80 0.81
N LEU A 129 -13.17 -14.12 1.78
CA LEU A 129 -13.79 -12.97 2.46
C LEU A 129 -14.07 -11.82 1.50
N ALA A 130 -13.17 -11.50 0.57
CA ALA A 130 -13.37 -10.42 -0.40
C ALA A 130 -14.63 -10.64 -1.24
N VAL A 131 -14.83 -11.87 -1.74
CA VAL A 131 -16.00 -12.23 -2.56
C VAL A 131 -17.28 -12.24 -1.71
N HIS A 132 -17.26 -12.80 -0.50
CA HIS A 132 -18.46 -12.94 0.33
C HIS A 132 -18.90 -11.65 1.04
N THR A 133 -17.97 -10.80 1.44
CA THR A 133 -18.28 -9.63 2.29
C THR A 133 -18.28 -8.30 1.55
N GLY A 134 -17.67 -8.25 0.36
CA GLY A 134 -17.47 -7.01 -0.40
C GLY A 134 -16.65 -5.95 0.36
N MET A 135 -15.86 -6.36 1.36
CA MET A 135 -15.00 -5.46 2.11
C MET A 135 -13.94 -4.83 1.21
N ARG A 136 -13.57 -3.58 1.50
CA ARG A 136 -12.47 -2.93 0.78
C ARG A 136 -11.16 -3.63 1.12
N GLN A 137 -10.21 -3.65 0.19
CA GLN A 137 -8.89 -4.25 0.42
C GLN A 137 -8.21 -3.77 1.70
N GLY A 138 -8.25 -2.46 1.99
CA GLY A 138 -7.71 -1.93 3.24
C GLY A 138 -8.45 -2.43 4.49
N GLU A 139 -9.76 -2.65 4.41
CA GLU A 139 -10.57 -3.22 5.51
C GLU A 139 -10.18 -4.69 5.76
N LEU A 140 -9.97 -5.47 4.69
CA LEU A 140 -9.51 -6.86 4.79
C LEU A 140 -8.10 -6.95 5.39
N LEU A 141 -7.14 -6.21 4.83
CA LEU A 141 -5.75 -6.21 5.30
C LEU A 141 -5.56 -5.58 6.69
N GLY A 142 -6.54 -4.82 7.17
CA GLY A 142 -6.57 -4.25 8.52
C GLY A 142 -7.42 -5.05 9.51
N LEU A 143 -7.98 -6.19 9.12
CA LEU A 143 -8.85 -7.02 9.98
C LEU A 143 -8.02 -7.71 11.06
N HIS A 144 -8.53 -7.68 12.30
CA HIS A 144 -7.90 -8.33 13.45
C HIS A 144 -8.76 -9.50 13.95
N TRP A 145 -8.13 -10.48 14.58
CA TRP A 145 -8.84 -11.64 15.14
C TRP A 145 -9.84 -11.25 16.23
N GLU A 146 -9.59 -10.19 17.00
CA GLU A 146 -10.54 -9.65 18.00
C GLU A 146 -11.86 -9.15 17.38
N ASP A 147 -11.86 -8.88 16.08
CA ASP A 147 -13.01 -8.40 15.33
C ASP A 147 -13.78 -9.53 14.66
N VAL A 148 -13.34 -10.78 14.80
CA VAL A 148 -13.93 -11.96 14.16
C VAL A 148 -14.48 -12.92 15.22
N ASP A 149 -15.78 -13.16 15.15
CA ASP A 149 -16.49 -14.14 15.96
C ASP A 149 -16.83 -15.35 15.08
N LEU A 150 -16.01 -16.39 15.17
CA LEU A 150 -16.17 -17.61 14.38
C LEU A 150 -17.38 -18.45 14.82
N GLU A 151 -17.76 -18.37 16.10
CA GLU A 151 -18.91 -19.11 16.66
C GLU A 151 -20.22 -18.47 16.21
N ALA A 152 -20.33 -17.14 16.33
CA ALA A 152 -21.50 -16.40 15.85
C ALA A 152 -21.49 -16.20 14.33
N GLY A 153 -20.44 -16.63 13.61
CA GLY A 153 -20.28 -16.47 12.17
C GLY A 153 -20.38 -15.01 11.74
N ALA A 154 -19.66 -14.10 12.40
CA ALA A 154 -19.73 -12.67 12.09
C ALA A 154 -18.40 -11.94 12.31
N LEU A 155 -18.20 -10.83 11.61
CA LEU A 155 -17.07 -9.92 11.84
C LEU A 155 -17.49 -8.47 11.97
N ARG A 156 -16.61 -7.63 12.53
CA ARG A 156 -16.79 -6.19 12.69
C ARG A 156 -15.72 -5.42 11.92
N VAL A 157 -16.14 -4.51 11.05
CA VAL A 157 -15.19 -3.63 10.33
C VAL A 157 -14.88 -2.41 11.20
N ARG A 158 -13.75 -2.41 11.90
CA ARG A 158 -13.33 -1.29 12.76
C ARG A 158 -12.22 -0.42 12.18
N ARG A 159 -11.36 -1.02 11.36
CA ARG A 159 -10.09 -0.46 10.91
C ARG A 159 -9.91 -0.69 9.42
N ALA A 160 -9.08 0.12 8.78
CA ALA A 160 -8.61 -0.10 7.43
C ALA A 160 -7.12 0.23 7.35
N LEU A 161 -6.34 -0.70 6.80
CA LEU A 161 -4.95 -0.49 6.45
C LEU A 161 -4.85 0.53 5.31
N ALA A 162 -4.02 1.54 5.50
CA ALA A 162 -3.71 2.52 4.47
C ALA A 162 -2.19 2.67 4.32
N GLN A 163 -1.73 2.85 3.09
CA GLN A 163 -0.32 3.10 2.81
C GLN A 163 -0.03 4.61 2.85
N THR A 164 1.00 4.98 3.61
CA THR A 164 1.53 6.35 3.69
C THR A 164 3.00 6.35 3.28
N ASN A 165 3.62 7.54 3.20
CA ASN A 165 5.05 7.66 2.90
C ASN A 165 5.92 7.00 3.97
N ASP A 166 5.47 7.02 5.22
CA ASP A 166 6.15 6.42 6.38
C ASP A 166 5.78 4.94 6.61
N GLY A 167 5.03 4.36 5.67
CA GLY A 167 4.62 2.96 5.68
C GLY A 167 3.14 2.73 5.98
N PRO A 168 2.76 1.46 6.23
CA PRO A 168 1.38 1.07 6.45
C PRO A 168 0.88 1.51 7.84
N VAL A 169 -0.26 2.22 7.87
CA VAL A 169 -0.91 2.68 9.10
C VAL A 169 -2.37 2.21 9.16
N LEU A 170 -2.84 1.89 10.36
CA LEU A 170 -4.25 1.60 10.60
C LEU A 170 -5.02 2.90 10.76
N THR A 171 -6.11 3.03 10.01
CA THR A 171 -6.98 4.20 10.07
C THR A 171 -8.41 3.79 10.37
N ALA A 172 -9.17 4.68 11.01
CA ALA A 172 -10.60 4.52 11.11
C ALA A 172 -11.24 4.62 9.71
N PRO A 173 -12.24 3.79 9.37
CA PRO A 173 -12.97 3.87 8.11
C PRO A 173 -13.49 5.29 7.80
N LYS A 174 -13.66 5.60 6.51
CA LYS A 174 -13.95 6.98 6.04
C LYS A 174 -15.31 7.56 6.47
N GLY A 175 -16.22 6.77 7.05
CA GLY A 175 -17.48 7.28 7.60
C GLY A 175 -18.13 6.35 8.63
N ALA A 176 -19.06 6.87 9.42
CA ALA A 176 -19.76 6.12 10.48
C ALA A 176 -20.47 4.85 9.95
N LYS A 177 -21.08 4.92 8.75
CA LYS A 177 -21.69 3.76 8.07
C LYS A 177 -20.70 2.66 7.67
N SER A 178 -19.39 2.96 7.65
CA SER A 178 -18.36 1.96 7.33
C SER A 178 -18.03 1.06 8.53
N ARG A 179 -18.36 1.48 9.76
CA ARG A 179 -18.30 0.61 10.95
C ARG A 179 -19.55 -0.25 10.98
N ARG A 180 -19.42 -1.50 10.54
CA ARG A 180 -20.56 -2.41 10.38
C ARG A 180 -20.20 -3.82 10.85
N ARG A 181 -21.23 -4.56 11.28
CA ARG A 181 -21.16 -6.00 11.48
C ARG A 181 -21.55 -6.69 10.17
N ILE A 182 -20.79 -7.69 9.75
CA ILE A 182 -21.05 -8.49 8.56
C ILE A 182 -21.24 -9.94 9.02
N LYS A 183 -22.35 -10.56 8.60
CA LYS A 183 -22.56 -12.00 8.78
C LYS A 183 -21.75 -12.77 7.75
N LEU A 184 -21.12 -13.85 8.18
CA LEU A 184 -20.29 -14.71 7.36
C LEU A 184 -21.09 -15.93 6.92
N THR A 185 -20.80 -16.41 5.71
CA THR A 185 -21.28 -17.71 5.23
C THR A 185 -20.51 -18.83 5.92
N GLY A 186 -21.08 -20.05 5.97
CA GLY A 186 -20.36 -21.22 6.49
C GLY A 186 -19.02 -21.44 5.80
N ALA A 187 -18.98 -21.27 4.46
CA ALA A 187 -17.73 -21.35 3.69
C ALA A 187 -16.67 -20.33 4.13
N ALA A 188 -17.07 -19.08 4.44
CA ALA A 188 -16.15 -18.07 4.94
C ALA A 188 -15.64 -18.37 6.35
N VAL A 189 -16.51 -18.91 7.22
CA VAL A 189 -16.11 -19.35 8.58
C VAL A 189 -15.10 -20.50 8.49
N GLU A 190 -15.37 -21.51 7.67
CA GLU A 190 -14.46 -22.65 7.50
C GLU A 190 -13.13 -22.24 6.86
N ALA A 191 -13.13 -21.32 5.89
CA ALA A 191 -11.91 -20.74 5.35
C ALA A 191 -11.09 -20.01 6.42
N LEU A 192 -11.74 -19.23 7.29
CA LEU A 192 -11.07 -18.54 8.40
C LEU A 192 -10.52 -19.51 9.45
N LYS A 193 -11.23 -20.59 9.77
CA LYS A 193 -10.73 -21.64 10.69
C LYS A 193 -9.46 -22.30 10.13
N ARG A 194 -9.49 -22.72 8.85
CA ARG A 194 -8.31 -23.27 8.16
C ARG A 194 -7.15 -22.27 8.16
N HIS A 195 -7.44 -21.00 7.87
CA HIS A 195 -6.44 -19.95 7.88
C HIS A 195 -5.83 -19.73 9.27
N LYS A 196 -6.64 -19.71 10.34
CA LYS A 196 -6.16 -19.56 11.72
C LYS A 196 -5.22 -20.72 12.12
N ALA A 197 -5.57 -21.94 11.75
CA ALA A 197 -4.73 -23.11 11.99
C ALA A 197 -3.38 -23.01 11.25
N ALA A 198 -3.40 -22.67 9.96
CA ALA A 198 -2.19 -22.48 9.16
C ALA A 198 -1.32 -21.33 9.69
N GLN A 199 -1.93 -20.21 10.07
CA GLN A 199 -1.23 -19.07 10.66
C GLN A 199 -0.56 -19.42 12.00
N ASN A 200 -1.20 -20.22 12.85
CA ASN A 200 -0.59 -20.68 14.10
C ASN A 200 0.62 -21.59 13.84
N ALA A 201 0.55 -22.44 12.82
CA ALA A 201 1.69 -23.26 12.40
C ALA A 201 2.83 -22.38 11.86
N GLU A 202 2.53 -21.36 11.05
CA GLU A 202 3.52 -20.36 10.62
C GLU A 202 4.15 -19.64 11.82
N ARG A 203 3.34 -19.19 12.78
CA ARG A 203 3.82 -18.52 13.99
C ARG A 203 4.82 -19.37 14.77
N LEU A 204 4.55 -20.67 14.93
CA LEU A 204 5.47 -21.61 15.58
C LEU A 204 6.76 -21.78 14.78
N ARG A 205 6.65 -21.87 13.44
CA ARG A 205 7.80 -22.02 12.54
C ARG A 205 8.73 -20.80 12.54
N PHE A 206 8.16 -19.59 12.54
CA PHE A 206 8.93 -18.33 12.49
C PHE A 206 9.40 -17.85 13.88
N GLY A 207 8.87 -18.42 14.97
CA GLY A 207 9.38 -18.22 16.33
C GLY A 207 9.57 -16.74 16.69
N GLY A 208 10.78 -16.37 17.10
CA GLY A 208 11.12 -15.01 17.55
C GLY A 208 11.03 -13.90 16.49
N LEU A 209 10.88 -14.25 15.21
CA LEU A 209 10.70 -13.29 14.11
C LEU A 209 9.22 -12.95 13.87
N TRP A 210 8.30 -13.68 14.50
CA TRP A 210 6.88 -13.40 14.38
C TRP A 210 6.49 -12.21 15.26
N GLU A 211 6.04 -11.13 14.63
CA GLU A 211 5.48 -9.99 15.32
C GLU A 211 3.95 -10.13 15.42
N ASP A 212 3.43 -10.48 16.59
CA ASP A 212 1.99 -10.64 16.77
C ASP A 212 1.29 -9.28 16.84
N ARG A 213 0.71 -8.87 15.71
CA ARG A 213 -0.15 -7.68 15.61
C ARG A 213 -1.64 -8.02 15.66
N GLY A 214 -2.01 -9.27 15.97
CA GLY A 214 -3.40 -9.73 16.00
C GLY A 214 -4.10 -9.71 14.64
N LEU A 215 -3.36 -9.59 13.53
CA LEU A 215 -3.90 -9.52 12.18
C LEU A 215 -4.44 -10.86 11.72
N VAL A 216 -5.58 -10.83 11.03
CA VAL A 216 -6.10 -12.01 10.33
C VAL A 216 -5.19 -12.34 9.14
N PHE A 217 -4.81 -11.32 8.35
CA PHE A 217 -3.98 -11.51 7.16
C PHE A 217 -2.65 -10.75 7.27
N PRO A 218 -1.66 -11.28 8.02
CA PRO A 218 -0.33 -10.72 8.04
C PRO A 218 0.52 -11.24 6.86
N ASN A 219 1.64 -10.58 6.62
CA ASN A 219 2.74 -11.15 5.87
C ASN A 219 3.40 -12.32 6.64
N ARG A 220 4.45 -12.92 6.07
CA ARG A 220 5.12 -14.11 6.66
C ARG A 220 5.74 -13.90 8.05
N THR A 221 5.91 -12.65 8.46
CA THR A 221 6.53 -12.24 9.74
C THR A 221 5.52 -11.68 10.75
N GLY A 222 4.21 -11.78 10.51
CA GLY A 222 3.19 -11.22 11.41
C GLY A 222 2.91 -9.72 11.20
N ARG A 223 3.66 -9.05 10.32
CA ARG A 223 3.49 -7.62 9.98
C ARG A 223 2.48 -7.40 8.84
N PHE A 224 2.17 -6.14 8.53
CA PHE A 224 1.32 -5.80 7.39
C PHE A 224 1.89 -6.25 6.05
N HIS A 225 1.01 -6.52 5.08
CA HIS A 225 1.41 -6.69 3.69
C HIS A 225 1.93 -5.36 3.12
N ASP A 226 3.23 -5.31 2.84
CA ASP A 226 3.89 -4.22 2.13
C ASP A 226 4.58 -4.79 0.88
N LEU A 227 4.27 -4.18 -0.28
CA LEU A 227 4.84 -4.56 -1.57
C LEU A 227 6.37 -4.43 -1.58
N ARG A 228 6.93 -3.54 -0.76
CA ARG A 228 8.38 -3.39 -0.58
C ARG A 228 8.99 -4.65 0.04
N HIS A 229 8.34 -5.23 1.05
CA HIS A 229 8.76 -6.49 1.66
C HIS A 229 8.59 -7.68 0.70
N THR A 230 7.53 -7.71 -0.10
CA THR A 230 7.33 -8.76 -1.12
C THR A 230 8.43 -8.72 -2.20
N CYS A 231 8.79 -7.52 -2.69
CA CYS A 231 9.86 -7.36 -3.66
C CYS A 231 11.22 -7.82 -3.10
N ALA A 232 11.53 -7.40 -1.87
CA ALA A 232 12.73 -7.84 -1.14
C ALA A 232 12.80 -9.37 -1.04
N THR A 233 11.69 -9.99 -0.62
CA THR A 233 11.59 -11.45 -0.46
C THR A 233 11.83 -12.17 -1.78
N ILE A 234 11.21 -11.72 -2.88
CA ILE A 234 11.36 -12.35 -4.20
C ILE A 234 12.82 -12.26 -4.70
N LEU A 235 13.47 -11.11 -4.52
CA LEU A 235 14.85 -10.92 -4.99
C LEU A 235 15.82 -11.78 -4.19
N LEU A 236 15.66 -11.82 -2.86
CA LEU A 236 16.53 -12.61 -1.99
C LEU A 236 16.33 -14.12 -2.20
N SER A 237 15.09 -14.59 -2.39
CA SER A 237 14.83 -16.00 -2.73
C SER A 237 15.37 -16.41 -4.10
N ARG A 238 15.64 -15.44 -4.99
CA ARG A 238 16.33 -15.67 -6.28
C ARG A 238 17.86 -15.56 -6.16
N GLY A 239 18.40 -15.45 -4.95
CA GLY A 239 19.83 -15.34 -4.69
C GLY A 239 20.42 -13.97 -5.04
N VAL A 240 19.60 -12.93 -5.25
CA VAL A 240 20.10 -11.58 -5.45
C VAL A 240 20.78 -11.11 -4.16
N HIS A 241 22.02 -10.66 -4.27
CA HIS A 241 22.84 -10.30 -3.12
C HIS A 241 22.15 -9.24 -2.23
N ALA A 242 22.17 -9.46 -0.92
CA ALA A 242 21.46 -8.61 0.05
C ALA A 242 21.84 -7.13 0.01
N LYS A 243 23.07 -6.81 -0.43
CA LYS A 243 23.52 -5.43 -0.68
C LYS A 243 22.74 -4.74 -1.80
N LEU A 244 22.50 -5.44 -2.92
CA LEU A 244 21.73 -4.90 -4.05
C LEU A 244 20.26 -4.73 -3.66
N VAL A 245 19.73 -5.68 -2.88
CA VAL A 245 18.39 -5.58 -2.33
C VAL A 245 18.29 -4.42 -1.32
N GLN A 246 19.29 -4.22 -0.46
CA GLN A 246 19.37 -3.06 0.45
C GLN A 246 19.32 -1.73 -0.33
N GLU A 247 20.13 -1.59 -1.38
CA GLU A 247 20.19 -0.38 -2.21
C GLU A 247 18.89 -0.14 -2.97
N LEU A 248 18.30 -1.19 -3.54
CA LEU A 248 17.01 -1.12 -4.23
C LEU A 248 15.87 -0.71 -3.28
N LEU A 249 15.89 -1.20 -2.03
CA LEU A 249 14.89 -0.87 -1.01
C LEU A 249 15.18 0.45 -0.28
N GLY A 250 16.39 1.01 -0.46
CA GLY A 250 16.82 2.25 0.19
C GLY A 250 17.04 2.11 1.70
N HIS A 251 17.40 0.93 2.21
CA HIS A 251 17.70 0.77 3.63
C HIS A 251 19.03 1.45 3.98
N ALA A 252 19.08 2.20 5.09
CA ALA A 252 20.28 2.91 5.52
C ALA A 252 21.47 1.98 5.85
N THR A 253 21.18 0.74 6.26
CA THR A 253 22.19 -0.26 6.62
C THR A 253 21.80 -1.64 6.10
N ILE A 254 22.79 -2.47 5.76
CA ILE A 254 22.56 -3.85 5.30
C ILE A 254 21.95 -4.75 6.38
N SER A 255 22.23 -4.49 7.66
CA SER A 255 21.68 -5.25 8.78
C SER A 255 20.16 -5.26 8.75
N ILE A 256 19.51 -4.13 8.46
CA ILE A 256 18.04 -4.07 8.30
C ILE A 256 17.54 -5.09 7.27
N THR A 257 18.23 -5.25 6.13
CA THR A 257 17.88 -6.24 5.10
C THR A 257 18.17 -7.66 5.57
N LEU A 258 19.33 -7.91 6.17
CA LEU A 258 19.72 -9.26 6.60
C LEU A 258 18.92 -9.73 7.82
N ASP A 259 18.69 -8.89 8.82
CA ASP A 259 17.86 -9.17 10.00
C ASP A 259 16.42 -9.47 9.60
N THR A 260 15.92 -8.79 8.57
CA THR A 260 14.54 -8.95 8.10
C THR A 260 14.35 -10.16 7.19
N TYR A 261 15.34 -10.53 6.38
CA TYR A 261 15.16 -11.48 5.26
C TYR A 261 16.21 -12.60 5.18
N SER A 262 17.10 -12.75 6.16
CA SER A 262 18.08 -13.84 6.25
C SER A 262 17.44 -15.21 5.98
N HIS A 263 16.30 -15.48 6.61
CA HIS A 263 15.56 -16.73 6.49
C HIS A 263 15.03 -17.09 5.08
N VAL A 264 15.03 -16.16 4.12
CA VAL A 264 14.64 -16.45 2.72
C VAL A 264 15.84 -16.54 1.77
N LEU A 265 17.05 -16.38 2.30
CA LEU A 265 18.29 -16.58 1.55
C LEU A 265 18.52 -18.08 1.35
N PRO A 266 18.72 -18.53 0.09
CA PRO A 266 19.12 -19.90 -0.18
C PRO A 266 20.42 -20.26 0.56
N GLY A 267 20.45 -21.40 1.24
CA GLY A 267 21.68 -21.97 1.84
C GLY A 267 21.94 -21.66 3.32
N MET A 268 21.03 -20.99 4.05
CA MET A 268 21.20 -20.74 5.49
C MET A 268 20.87 -21.95 6.39
N ASP A 269 20.05 -22.90 5.95
CA ASP A 269 19.66 -24.06 6.77
C ASP A 269 20.63 -25.26 6.64
N ASP A 270 21.24 -25.49 5.46
CA ASP A 270 22.09 -26.67 5.18
C ASP A 270 23.48 -26.35 4.57
N GLY A 271 23.78 -25.07 4.27
CA GLY A 271 24.94 -24.70 3.46
C GLY A 271 26.28 -24.65 4.20
N LEU A 272 26.30 -24.50 5.53
CA LEU A 272 27.57 -24.33 6.26
C LEU A 272 28.39 -25.63 6.30
N ALA A 273 27.72 -26.78 6.44
CA ALA A 273 28.36 -28.09 6.48
C ALA A 273 28.91 -28.51 5.10
N ASP A 274 28.14 -28.27 4.04
CA ASP A 274 28.56 -28.54 2.66
C ASP A 274 29.61 -27.54 2.16
N ALA A 275 29.55 -26.27 2.56
CA ALA A 275 30.53 -25.25 2.17
C ALA A 275 31.89 -25.40 2.89
N MET A 276 31.90 -25.95 4.11
CA MET A 276 33.14 -26.21 4.86
C MET A 276 33.73 -27.61 4.62
N GLY A 277 33.08 -28.46 3.82
CA GLY A 277 33.59 -29.80 3.50
C GLY A 277 33.75 -30.72 4.71
N MET A 278 33.09 -30.44 5.83
CA MET A 278 33.24 -31.20 7.08
C MET A 278 32.23 -32.36 7.13
N ARG A 279 32.30 -33.28 6.17
CA ARG A 279 31.80 -34.64 6.41
C ARG A 279 32.95 -35.46 6.97
N SER A 280 32.90 -35.75 8.27
CA SER A 280 33.79 -36.74 8.87
C SER A 280 33.41 -38.12 8.33
N ASP A 281 34.21 -38.62 7.41
CA ASP A 281 34.19 -40.03 6.99
C ASP A 281 34.77 -40.86 8.14
N SER A 282 33.92 -41.33 9.06
CA SER A 282 34.26 -42.37 10.03
C SER A 282 33.50 -43.63 9.65
N GLY A 283 34.20 -44.53 8.94
CA GLY A 283 33.66 -45.81 8.51
C GLY A 283 34.68 -46.71 7.81
N LYS A 284 35.72 -47.13 8.53
CA LYS A 284 36.37 -48.44 8.35
C LYS A 284 36.56 -49.08 9.72
#